data_AF-W4RMQ0-F1
#
_entry.id   AF-W4RMQ0-F1
#
_cell.length_a   1.000
_cell.length_b   1.000
_cell.length_c   1.000
_cell.angle_alpha   90.00
_cell.angle_beta   90.00
_cell.angle_gamma   90.00
#
_symmetry.space_group_name_H-M   'P 1'
#
loop_
_entity.id
_entity.type
_entity.pdbx_description
1 polymer ?
#
loop_
_entity_poly.entity_id
_entity_poly.type
_entity_poly.pdbx_seq_one_letter_code
_entity_poly.pdbx_strand_id
1 'polypeptide(L)' 'MTGQFFVAFFAYGVSHYPYLLYPFISIYDSFTNEAMAIALITAFIAGLGLLLPSLYLLLRLFLFNKDYVQGRRNDHV' A
#
# COMPACT_ATOMS: atom_id res chain seq x y z
N MET A 1 -4.33 17.36 -6.80
CA MET A 1 -3.03 16.80 -7.26
C MET A 1 -2.93 15.30 -7.06
N THR A 2 -3.37 14.74 -5.91
CA THR A 2 -3.26 13.29 -5.61
C THR A 2 -3.89 12.36 -6.66
N GLY A 3 -5.09 12.68 -7.16
CA GLY A 3 -5.74 11.90 -8.22
C GLY A 3 -5.03 11.99 -9.58
N GLN A 4 -4.48 13.16 -9.92
CA GLN A 4 -3.70 13.33 -11.16
C GLN A 4 -2.40 12.52 -11.11
N PHE A 5 -1.70 12.56 -9.96
CA PHE A 5 -0.50 11.77 -9.74
C PHE A 5 -0.79 10.26 -9.80
N PHE A 6 -1.88 9.81 -9.17
CA PHE A 6 -2.32 8.42 -9.26
C PHE A 6 -2.51 7.99 -10.71
N VAL A 7 -3.35 8.70 -11.48
CA VAL A 7 -3.62 8.34 -12.87
C VAL A 7 -2.35 8.38 -13.73
N ALA A 8 -1.51 9.40 -13.59
CA ALA A 8 -0.26 9.50 -14.34
C ALA A 8 0.72 8.37 -14.00
N PHE A 9 0.84 8.00 -12.73
CA PHE A 9 1.68 6.90 -12.27
C PHE A 9 1.22 5.56 -12.85
N PHE A 10 -0.08 5.27 -12.78
CA PHE A 10 -0.64 4.03 -13.35
C PHE A 10 -0.52 4.00 -14.88
N ALA A 11 -0.79 5.11 -15.58
CA ALA A 11 -0.65 5.20 -17.02
C ALA A 11 0.80 4.94 -17.49
N TYR A 12 1.79 5.49 -16.78
CA TYR A 12 3.21 5.26 -17.05
C TYR A 12 3.64 3.80 -16.80
N GLY A 13 3.11 3.17 -15.75
CA GLY A 13 3.36 1.76 -15.47
C GLY A 13 2.80 0.85 -16.56
N VAL A 14 1.57 1.11 -17.01
CA VAL A 14 0.92 0.35 -18.09
C VAL A 14 1.67 0.51 -19.41
N SER A 15 2.21 1.69 -19.72
CA SER A 15 2.93 1.91 -20.99
C SER A 15 4.25 1.14 -21.10
N HIS A 16 4.84 0.69 -19.99
CA HIS A 16 6.07 -0.12 -19.98
C HIS A 16 5.81 -1.63 -20.03
N TYR A 17 4.58 -2.06 -19.72
CA TYR A 17 4.17 -3.45 -19.84
C TYR A 17 4.25 -3.91 -21.32
N PRO A 18 4.75 -5.13 -21.64
CA PRO A 18 5.00 -6.28 -20.77
C PRO A 18 6.45 -6.40 -20.26
N TYR A 19 7.28 -5.37 -20.44
CA TYR A 19 8.69 -5.41 -20.04
C TYR A 19 8.90 -4.66 -18.74
N LEU A 20 9.56 -5.29 -17.77
CA LEU A 20 10.03 -4.61 -16.56
C LEU A 20 11.32 -3.82 -16.84
N LEU A 21 12.19 -4.39 -17.68
CA LEU A 21 13.40 -3.72 -18.18
C LEU A 21 13.67 -4.18 -19.61
N TYR A 22 13.41 -3.30 -20.57
CA TYR A 22 13.66 -3.60 -21.98
C TYR A 22 15.17 -3.67 -22.28
N PRO A 23 15.67 -4.63 -23.08
CA PRO A 23 14.97 -5.80 -23.65
C PRO A 23 15.09 -7.10 -22.81
N PHE A 24 15.63 -7.04 -21.59
CA PHE A 24 16.13 -8.22 -20.87
C PHE A 24 15.13 -8.90 -19.92
N ILE A 25 14.14 -8.17 -19.38
CA ILE A 25 13.23 -8.70 -18.35
C ILE A 25 11.79 -8.47 -18.81
N SER A 26 11.15 -9.54 -19.27
CA SER A 26 9.71 -9.58 -19.52
C SER A 26 8.98 -10.16 -18.30
N ILE A 27 7.71 -9.82 -18.15
CA ILE A 27 6.81 -10.43 -17.14
C ILE A 27 6.55 -11.93 -17.35
N TYR A 28 6.87 -12.45 -18.53
CA TYR A 28 6.67 -13.85 -18.90
C TYR A 28 7.91 -14.69 -18.60
N ASP A 29 9.08 -14.05 -18.60
CA ASP A 29 10.34 -14.68 -18.21
C ASP A 29 10.48 -14.69 -16.70
N SER A 30 10.66 -15.88 -16.13
CA SER A 30 10.86 -16.10 -14.67
C SER A 30 9.58 -16.05 -13.82
N PHE A 31 8.50 -16.70 -14.27
CA PHE A 31 7.45 -17.08 -13.32
C PHE A 31 8.04 -17.98 -12.24
N THR A 32 8.02 -17.51 -10.99
CA THR A 32 8.17 -18.41 -9.84
C THR A 32 7.04 -19.44 -9.88
N ASN A 33 7.22 -20.61 -9.26
CA ASN A 33 6.18 -21.66 -9.21
C ASN A 33 4.81 -21.02 -8.92
N GLU A 34 3.76 -21.40 -9.67
CA GLU A 34 2.40 -20.85 -9.56
C GLU A 34 1.90 -20.77 -8.10
N ALA A 35 2.26 -21.76 -7.27
CA ALA A 35 1.95 -21.77 -5.85
C ALA A 35 2.55 -20.57 -5.08
N MET A 36 3.79 -20.19 -5.40
CA MET A 36 4.46 -19.02 -4.82
C MET A 36 3.84 -17.71 -5.30
N ALA A 37 3.47 -17.63 -6.58
CA ALA A 37 2.81 -16.45 -7.14
C ALA A 37 1.49 -16.16 -6.42
N ILE A 38 0.66 -17.18 -6.23
CA ILE A 38 -0.61 -17.06 -5.50
C ILE A 38 -0.37 -16.68 -4.03
N ALA A 39 0.62 -17.28 -3.37
CA ALA A 39 0.97 -16.98 -1.99
C ALA A 39 1.41 -15.51 -1.82
N LEU A 40 2.26 -14.99 -2.71
CA LEU A 40 2.73 -13.60 -2.67
C LEU A 40 1.59 -12.61 -2.91
N ILE A 41 0.71 -12.87 -3.89
CA ILE A 41 -0.47 -12.02 -4.14
C ILE A 41 -1.38 -12.00 -2.91
N THR A 42 -1.63 -13.15 -2.30
CA THR A 42 -2.47 -13.28 -1.10
C THR A 42 -1.85 -12.52 0.08
N ALA A 43 -0.55 -12.69 0.31
CA ALA A 43 0.19 -11.99 1.37
C ALA A 43 0.19 -10.46 1.14
N PHE A 44 0.32 -10.01 -0.11
CA PHE A 44 0.28 -8.60 -0.46
C PHE A 44 -1.10 -7.99 -0.18
N ILE A 45 -2.19 -8.67 -0.56
CA ILE A 45 -3.55 -8.22 -0.27
C ILE A 45 -3.80 -8.19 1.24
N ALA A 46 -3.40 -9.24 1.97
CA ALA A 46 -3.52 -9.28 3.42
C ALA A 46 -2.72 -8.16 4.10
N GLY A 47 -1.49 -7.90 3.63
CA GLY A 47 -0.64 -6.83 4.10
C GLY A 47 -1.26 -5.44 3.86
N LEU A 48 -1.78 -5.17 2.66
CA LEU A 48 -2.49 -3.92 2.36
C LEU A 48 -3.77 -3.78 3.20
N GLY A 49 -4.49 -4.88 3.40
CA GLY A 49 -5.67 -4.95 4.26
C GLY A 49 -5.39 -4.62 5.71
N LEU A 50 -4.16 -4.81 6.20
CA LEU A 50 -3.71 -4.38 7.53
C LEU A 50 -3.08 -2.97 7.51
N LEU A 51 -2.38 -2.61 6.43
CA LEU A 51 -1.68 -1.33 6.30
C LEU A 51 -2.66 -0.14 6.25
N LEU A 52 -3.71 -0.23 5.43
CA LEU A 52 -4.70 0.85 5.31
C LEU A 52 -5.43 1.15 6.64
N PRO A 53 -5.99 0.16 7.37
CA PRO A 53 -6.63 0.45 8.65
C PRO A 53 -5.64 0.86 9.74
N SER A 54 -4.42 0.33 9.75
CA SER A 54 -3.42 0.75 10.75
C SER A 54 -2.99 2.21 10.57
N LEU A 55 -2.76 2.66 9.33
CA LEU A 55 -2.51 4.08 9.03
C LEU A 55 -3.72 4.95 9.38
N TYR A 56 -4.93 4.52 9.06
CA TYR A 56 -6.15 5.23 9.44
C TYR A 56 -6.29 5.37 10.96
N LEU A 57 -6.08 4.29 11.72
CA LEU A 57 -6.13 4.31 13.18
C LEU A 57 -5.06 5.22 13.78
N LEU A 58 -3.84 5.18 13.23
CA LEU A 58 -2.74 6.05 13.64
C LEU A 58 -3.12 7.52 13.45
N LEU A 59 -3.56 7.91 12.24
CA LEU A 59 -3.99 9.28 11.98
C LEU A 59 -5.18 9.68 12.86
N ARG A 60 -6.14 8.77 13.10
CA ARG A 60 -7.28 9.02 13.99
C ARG A 60 -6.86 9.27 15.43
N LEU A 61 -5.95 8.47 15.97
CA LEU A 61 -5.51 8.57 17.36
C LEU A 61 -4.66 9.82 17.60
N PHE A 62 -3.75 10.14 16.68
CA PHE A 62 -2.80 11.24 16.86
C PHE A 62 -3.31 12.60 16.36
N LEU A 63 -4.17 12.66 15.33
CA LEU A 63 -4.62 13.95 14.75
C LEU A 63 -6.06 14.31 15.13
N PHE A 64 -6.95 13.34 15.32
CA PHE A 64 -8.38 13.60 15.53
C PHE A 64 -8.83 13.53 16.99
N ASN A 65 -7.97 13.07 17.90
CA ASN A 65 -8.29 13.06 19.32
C ASN A 65 -7.70 14.29 20.03
N LYS A 66 -8.52 15.34 20.17
CA LYS A 66 -8.14 16.58 20.88
C LYS A 66 -7.67 16.32 22.32
N ASP A 67 -8.20 15.29 22.99
CA ASP A 67 -7.80 14.94 24.36
C ASP A 67 -6.43 14.23 24.43
N TYR A 68 -6.01 13.55 23.36
CA TYR A 68 -4.67 12.94 23.27
C TYR A 68 -3.59 13.97 22.93
N VAL A 69 -3.89 14.94 22.06
CA VAL A 69 -2.96 16.04 21.69
C VAL A 69 -2.85 17.10 22.80
N GLN A 70 -3.90 17.29 23.61
CA GLN A 70 -3.90 18.29 24.70
C GLN A 70 -3.45 17.72 26.05
N GLY A 71 -3.21 16.42 26.18
CA GLY A 71 -2.72 15.81 27.44
C GLY A 71 -3.66 15.94 28.64
N ARG A 72 -4.96 16.22 28.42
CA ARG A 72 -5.95 16.45 29.48
C ARG A 72 -6.76 15.20 29.82
N ARG A 73 -6.12 14.02 29.81
CA ARG A 73 -6.75 12.83 30.38
C ARG A 73 -6.51 12.85 31.89
N ASN A 74 -7.58 13.11 32.63
CA ASN A 74 -7.62 12.98 34.08
C ASN A 74 -8.22 11.61 34.40
N ASP A 75 -7.48 10.54 34.13
CA ASP A 75 -7.84 9.15 34.45
C ASP A 75 -7.62 8.83 35.95
N HIS A 76 -8.09 9.72 36.83
CA HIS A 76 -8.11 9.55 38.29
C HIS A 76 -9.53 9.26 38.81
N VAL A 77 -10.16 8.17 38.36
CA VAL A 77 -11.24 7.51 39.10
C VAL A 77 -11.08 6.00 39.04
#